data_AF-A0A8H2PF83-F1
#
_entry.id   AF-A0A8H2PF83-F1
#
_cell.length_a   1.000
_cell.length_b   1.000
_cell.length_c   1.000
_cell.angle_alpha   90.00
_cell.angle_beta   90.00
_cell.angle_gamma   90.00
#
_symmetry.space_group_name_H-M   'P 1'
#
loop_
_entity.id
_entity.type
_entity.pdbx_description
1 polymer ?
#
loop_
_entity_poly.entity_id
_entity_poly.type
_entity_poly.pdbx_seq_one_letter_code
_entity_poly.pdbx_strand_id
1 'polypeptide(L)'
;MATFTLIKGTKLRITKVNSCGKPIAGPANYLVTDGFVRVAITPVMKDRKELEQENAEGKVCFSDTTPATRKHHNVEVEMCNVNTGVITLLNGWPQVLNHADVPIGYEDRPDVDGDYGVMIEVWTAGRSDDDCVTPTTDADLASSGSGKKYGYLAIAATEWTLDGITVSADVSTLKFTGISIAATGWGRGPYNVMEIDDDGTPGRLLTPMGQEKSHYRAFRTGVKPPEVTPGDGPCELAIASIFTLTAPYYGAPGGVPPVDVAPAQPICGGKKYTVAVTGTGNFSLKVGTEDTAAVSVTALPAALLSAIEALPGVAVGQVQVSGSAGNYTVTLDPSLPALTAGATVPTGGTATVTPA
;
A
#
# COMPACT_ATOMS: atom_id res chain seq x y z
N MET A 1 14.29 23.01 6.01
CA MET A 1 15.10 22.26 5.02
C MET A 1 14.82 20.78 5.29
N ALA A 2 14.41 19.97 4.32
CA ALA A 2 14.06 18.58 4.58
C ALA A 2 15.34 17.72 4.62
N THR A 3 15.76 17.31 5.81
CA THR A 3 16.83 16.31 5.98
C THR A 3 16.25 14.91 5.76
N PHE A 4 16.85 14.15 4.83
CA PHE A 4 16.34 12.85 4.38
C PHE A 4 17.26 11.72 4.87
N THR A 5 16.79 10.93 5.84
CA THR A 5 17.55 9.79 6.37
C THR A 5 16.81 8.49 6.11
N LEU A 6 17.36 7.65 5.22
CA LEU A 6 16.88 6.30 4.91
C LEU A 6 17.50 5.26 5.86
N ILE A 7 17.05 5.23 7.12
CA ILE A 7 17.51 4.25 8.11
C ILE A 7 16.32 3.57 8.78
N LYS A 8 16.52 2.33 9.22
CA LYS A 8 15.51 1.51 9.93
C LYS A 8 14.25 1.30 9.08
N GLY A 9 14.35 0.45 8.06
CA GLY A 9 13.17 0.00 7.32
C GLY A 9 12.16 -0.67 8.25
N THR A 10 10.88 -0.27 8.17
CA THR A 10 9.83 -0.75 9.09
C THR A 10 8.75 -1.57 8.42
N LYS A 11 8.37 -1.20 7.19
CA LYS A 11 7.33 -1.86 6.40
C LYS A 11 7.68 -1.78 4.92
N LEU A 12 7.37 -2.86 4.22
CA LEU A 12 7.49 -3.03 2.78
C LEU A 12 6.09 -3.34 2.25
N ARG A 13 5.57 -2.51 1.34
CA ARG A 13 4.36 -2.82 0.58
C ARG A 13 4.74 -3.16 -0.85
N ILE A 14 4.20 -4.27 -1.34
CA ILE A 14 4.38 -4.76 -2.70
C ILE A 14 3.01 -4.72 -3.36
N THR A 15 2.88 -4.03 -4.48
CA THR A 15 1.62 -3.95 -5.25
C THR A 15 1.88 -4.38 -6.69
N LYS A 16 1.08 -5.30 -7.22
CA LYS A 16 1.22 -5.79 -8.59
C LYS A 16 0.93 -4.68 -9.61
N VAL A 17 1.80 -4.55 -10.59
CA VAL A 17 1.68 -3.58 -11.69
C VAL A 17 1.96 -4.22 -13.04
N ASN A 18 1.56 -3.56 -14.12
CA ASN A 18 2.04 -3.89 -15.46
C ASN A 18 3.40 -3.24 -15.77
N SER A 19 3.93 -3.48 -16.97
CA SER A 19 5.19 -2.92 -17.49
C SER A 19 5.29 -1.39 -17.54
N CYS A 20 4.18 -0.67 -17.39
CA CYS A 20 4.15 0.80 -17.26
C CYS A 20 4.02 1.28 -15.80
N GLY A 21 4.02 0.37 -14.82
CA GLY A 21 3.77 0.68 -13.42
C GLY A 21 2.30 0.95 -13.09
N LYS A 22 1.35 0.57 -13.95
CA LYS A 22 -0.09 0.70 -13.67
C LYS A 22 -0.52 -0.38 -12.68
N PRO A 23 -1.14 -0.03 -11.53
CA PRO A 23 -1.67 -1.01 -10.59
C PRO A 23 -2.69 -1.94 -11.24
N ILE A 24 -2.61 -3.22 -10.90
CA ILE A 24 -3.52 -4.24 -11.43
C ILE A 24 -4.54 -4.60 -10.35
N ALA A 25 -5.81 -4.28 -10.59
CA ALA A 25 -6.89 -4.66 -9.68
C ALA A 25 -7.10 -6.17 -9.68
N GLY A 26 -7.45 -6.74 -8.52
CA GLY A 26 -7.72 -8.17 -8.37
C GLY A 26 -7.48 -8.70 -6.95
N PRO A 27 -7.87 -9.95 -6.67
CA PRO A 27 -7.99 -10.50 -5.31
C PRO A 27 -6.68 -10.74 -4.56
N ALA A 28 -5.54 -10.74 -5.25
CA ALA A 28 -4.24 -11.16 -4.72
C ALA A 28 -3.11 -10.27 -5.26
N ASN A 29 -3.31 -8.94 -5.24
CA ASN A 29 -2.47 -7.99 -5.98
C ASN A 29 -1.75 -6.96 -5.10
N TYR A 30 -1.84 -7.06 -3.77
CA TYR A 30 -0.91 -6.36 -2.90
C TYR A 30 -0.63 -7.11 -1.60
N LEU A 31 0.50 -6.81 -0.94
CA LEU A 31 0.86 -7.36 0.36
C LEU A 31 1.74 -6.37 1.13
N VAL A 32 1.59 -6.31 2.45
CA VAL A 32 2.46 -5.54 3.35
C VAL A 32 3.18 -6.49 4.30
N THR A 33 4.50 -6.35 4.43
CA THR A 33 5.34 -7.17 5.30
C THR A 33 6.41 -6.34 6.01
N ASP A 34 6.88 -6.81 7.16
CA ASP A 34 8.10 -6.35 7.82
C ASP A 34 9.23 -7.39 7.81
N GLY A 35 9.03 -8.54 7.15
CA GLY A 35 10.02 -9.59 6.95
C GLY A 35 11.06 -9.26 5.88
N PHE A 36 11.57 -8.02 5.83
CA PHE A 36 12.64 -7.64 4.91
C PHE A 36 13.87 -7.16 5.67
N VAL A 37 15.04 -7.55 5.18
CA VAL A 37 16.35 -7.19 5.72
C VAL A 37 16.88 -5.94 5.03
N ARG A 38 16.75 -5.88 3.69
CA ARG A 38 17.36 -4.83 2.89
C ARG A 38 16.59 -4.58 1.60
N VAL A 39 16.52 -3.32 1.19
CA VAL A 39 16.20 -2.91 -0.18
C VAL A 39 17.35 -2.07 -0.70
N ALA A 40 17.96 -2.47 -1.82
CA ALA A 40 19.05 -1.74 -2.46
C ALA A 40 18.67 -1.34 -3.88
N ILE A 41 19.02 -0.12 -4.27
CA ILE A 41 18.74 0.45 -5.60
C ILE A 41 20.05 0.96 -6.18
N THR A 42 20.52 0.31 -7.24
CA THR A 42 21.83 0.61 -7.85
C THR A 42 21.64 1.11 -9.28
N PRO A 43 22.12 2.30 -9.65
CA PRO A 43 21.92 2.84 -11.00
C PRO A 43 22.75 2.09 -12.03
N VAL A 44 22.16 1.87 -13.21
CA VAL A 44 22.84 1.35 -14.40
C VAL A 44 22.87 2.45 -15.46
N MET A 45 24.08 2.83 -15.88
CA MET A 45 24.30 3.92 -16.82
C MET A 45 24.60 3.40 -18.22
N LYS A 46 24.26 4.19 -19.24
CA LYS A 46 24.79 4.08 -20.60
C LYS A 46 26.00 4.99 -20.67
N ASP A 47 27.13 4.45 -21.07
CA ASP A 47 28.37 5.21 -21.18
C ASP A 47 28.28 6.34 -22.20
N ARG A 48 29.01 7.42 -21.91
CA ARG A 48 29.26 8.52 -22.86
C ARG A 48 29.89 7.91 -24.11
N LYS A 49 29.38 8.24 -25.28
CA LYS A 49 30.03 7.91 -26.55
C LYS A 49 30.71 9.15 -27.10
N GLU A 50 31.98 9.03 -27.43
CA GLU A 50 32.77 10.03 -28.12
C GLU A 50 33.09 9.46 -29.50
N LEU A 51 32.57 10.11 -30.54
CA LEU A 51 32.81 9.77 -31.92
C LEU A 51 33.86 10.73 -32.43
N GLU A 52 35.09 10.25 -32.54
CA GLU A 52 36.22 11.00 -33.08
C GLU A 52 36.68 10.29 -34.36
N GLN A 53 36.61 10.99 -35.50
CA GLN A 53 37.11 10.49 -36.76
C GLN A 53 38.25 11.38 -37.22
N GLU A 54 39.45 10.81 -37.29
CA GLU A 54 40.62 11.47 -37.86
C GLU A 54 40.64 11.36 -39.39
N ASN A 55 41.16 12.38 -40.06
CA ASN A 55 41.48 12.30 -41.48
C ASN A 55 42.78 11.51 -41.71
N ALA A 56 43.15 11.27 -42.97
CA ALA A 56 44.36 10.51 -43.32
C ALA A 56 45.68 11.17 -42.87
N GLU A 57 45.65 12.41 -42.39
CA GLU A 57 46.78 13.16 -41.82
C GLU A 57 46.80 13.08 -40.28
N GLY A 58 45.86 12.38 -39.65
CA GLY A 58 45.72 12.27 -38.18
C GLY A 58 45.09 13.50 -37.52
N LYS A 59 44.45 14.40 -38.28
CA LYS A 59 43.70 15.54 -37.72
C LYS A 59 42.24 15.15 -37.51
N VAL A 60 41.66 15.56 -36.39
CA VAL A 60 40.23 15.37 -36.09
C VAL A 60 39.39 16.02 -37.19
N CYS A 61 38.70 15.19 -37.95
CA CYS A 61 37.81 15.57 -39.04
C CYS A 61 36.38 15.78 -38.52
N PHE A 62 35.98 14.98 -37.52
CA PHE A 62 34.66 15.04 -36.91
C PHE A 62 34.77 14.62 -35.43
N SER A 63 34.21 15.43 -34.53
CA SER A 63 34.07 15.09 -33.11
C SER A 63 32.63 15.34 -32.67
N ASP A 64 31.95 14.31 -32.17
CA ASP A 64 30.63 14.43 -31.55
C ASP A 64 30.58 13.63 -30.24
N THR A 65 29.80 14.12 -29.27
CA THR A 65 29.68 13.49 -27.96
C THR A 65 28.24 13.32 -27.54
N THR A 66 27.88 12.09 -27.17
CA THR A 66 26.59 11.80 -26.54
C THR A 66 26.77 11.67 -25.03
N PRO A 67 26.07 12.46 -24.19
CA PRO A 67 26.18 12.39 -22.74
C PRO A 67 25.69 11.04 -22.19
N ALA A 68 26.24 10.64 -21.04
CA ALA A 68 25.80 9.44 -20.35
C ALA A 68 24.34 9.58 -19.89
N THR A 69 23.54 8.53 -20.07
CA THR A 69 22.14 8.51 -19.67
C THR A 69 21.86 7.33 -18.76
N ARG A 70 20.92 7.48 -17.82
CA ARG A 70 20.50 6.36 -16.98
C ARG A 70 19.63 5.39 -17.78
N LYS A 71 19.96 4.10 -17.75
CA LYS A 71 19.16 3.05 -18.40
C LYS A 71 18.02 2.59 -17.48
N HIS A 72 18.38 2.17 -16.28
CA HIS A 72 17.49 1.67 -15.23
C HIS A 72 18.26 1.63 -13.90
N HIS A 73 17.64 1.12 -12.85
CA HIS A 73 18.27 0.70 -11.61
C HIS A 73 18.06 -0.80 -11.43
N ASN A 74 19.08 -1.48 -10.92
CA ASN A 74 18.92 -2.80 -10.33
C ASN A 74 18.28 -2.61 -8.96
N VAL A 75 17.18 -3.32 -8.72
CA VAL A 75 16.47 -3.32 -7.45
C VAL A 75 16.69 -4.67 -6.79
N GLU A 76 17.21 -4.66 -5.57
CA GLU A 76 17.45 -5.86 -4.78
C GLU A 76 16.61 -5.80 -3.51
N VAL A 77 15.90 -6.89 -3.22
CA VAL A 77 15.13 -7.05 -1.98
C VAL A 77 15.60 -8.32 -1.30
N GLU A 78 16.11 -8.17 -0.09
CA GLU A 78 16.52 -9.27 0.77
C GLU A 78 15.47 -9.49 1.86
N MET A 79 14.90 -10.69 1.90
CA MET A 79 13.80 -11.05 2.79
C MET A 79 14.26 -12.03 3.86
N CYS A 80 13.66 -11.94 5.05
CA CYS A 80 13.77 -12.92 6.14
C CYS A 80 12.37 -13.37 6.55
N ASN A 81 12.20 -14.61 7.03
CA ASN A 81 10.87 -15.16 7.36
C ASN A 81 9.84 -14.94 6.24
N VAL A 82 10.20 -15.39 5.04
CA VAL A 82 9.53 -14.98 3.79
C VAL A 82 8.08 -15.46 3.75
N ASN A 83 7.15 -14.51 3.72
CA ASN A 83 5.77 -14.77 3.34
C ASN A 83 5.74 -15.23 1.87
N THR A 84 5.22 -16.42 1.59
CA THR A 84 5.24 -17.01 0.24
C THR A 84 4.47 -16.18 -0.78
N GLY A 85 3.50 -15.36 -0.35
CA GLY A 85 2.80 -14.40 -1.19
C GLY A 85 3.70 -13.30 -1.77
N VAL A 86 4.78 -12.93 -1.08
CA VAL A 86 5.81 -12.01 -1.62
C VAL A 86 6.46 -12.58 -2.86
N ILE A 87 6.79 -13.88 -2.81
CA ILE A 87 7.46 -14.60 -3.90
C ILE A 87 6.56 -14.56 -5.13
N THR A 88 5.32 -15.03 -4.98
CA THR A 88 4.32 -15.03 -6.05
C THR A 88 4.05 -13.64 -6.63
N LEU A 89 4.07 -12.58 -5.81
CA LEU A 89 3.90 -11.21 -6.32
C LEU A 89 5.11 -10.75 -7.14
N LEU A 90 6.33 -11.08 -6.71
CA LEU A 90 7.56 -10.64 -7.38
C LEU A 90 7.78 -11.40 -8.69
N ASN A 91 7.83 -12.73 -8.65
CA ASN A 91 8.28 -13.56 -9.78
C ASN A 91 7.17 -14.41 -10.42
N GLY A 92 5.93 -14.35 -9.92
CA GLY A 92 4.81 -15.11 -10.49
C GLY A 92 4.86 -16.62 -10.24
N TRP A 93 5.71 -17.08 -9.32
CA TRP A 93 5.81 -18.50 -8.98
C TRP A 93 4.56 -19.01 -8.23
N PRO A 94 4.08 -20.23 -8.54
CA PRO A 94 2.93 -20.81 -7.89
C PRO A 94 3.24 -21.16 -6.43
N GLN A 95 2.25 -20.99 -5.56
CA GLN A 95 2.34 -21.42 -4.16
C GLN A 95 2.03 -22.92 -4.05
N VAL A 96 2.79 -23.61 -3.21
CA VAL A 96 2.47 -24.97 -2.77
C VAL A 96 1.51 -24.85 -1.59
N LEU A 97 0.35 -25.50 -1.66
CA LEU A 97 -0.69 -25.45 -0.64
C LEU A 97 -0.70 -26.73 0.21
N ASN A 98 -1.15 -26.63 1.47
CA ASN A 98 -1.42 -27.79 2.31
C ASN A 98 -2.85 -28.33 2.10
N HIS A 99 -3.23 -29.35 2.87
CA HIS A 99 -4.55 -29.98 2.82
C HIS A 99 -5.74 -29.05 3.17
N ALA A 100 -5.46 -27.86 3.71
CA ALA A 100 -6.45 -26.85 4.10
C ALA A 100 -6.34 -25.59 3.21
N ASP A 101 -5.73 -25.72 2.03
CA ASP A 101 -5.53 -24.65 1.04
C ASP A 101 -4.70 -23.45 1.54
N VAL A 102 -3.92 -23.64 2.61
CA VAL A 102 -3.00 -22.62 3.12
C VAL A 102 -1.66 -22.73 2.39
N PRO A 103 -1.08 -21.61 1.91
CA PRO A 103 0.25 -21.60 1.33
C PRO A 103 1.32 -22.08 2.31
N ILE A 104 2.07 -23.13 1.95
CA ILE A 104 3.18 -23.71 2.72
C ILE A 104 4.52 -23.70 1.98
N GLY A 105 4.54 -23.26 0.72
CA GLY A 105 5.75 -23.22 -0.09
C GLY A 105 5.55 -22.56 -1.44
N TYR A 106 6.52 -22.74 -2.33
CA TYR A 106 6.53 -22.23 -3.70
C TYR A 106 7.28 -23.20 -4.62
N GLU A 107 6.99 -23.13 -5.92
CA GLU A 107 7.68 -23.93 -6.95
C GLU A 107 8.29 -23.00 -8.00
N ASP A 108 9.53 -23.28 -8.40
CA ASP A 108 10.26 -22.50 -9.41
C ASP A 108 9.60 -22.59 -10.79
N ARG A 109 9.79 -21.56 -11.62
CA ARG A 109 9.44 -21.54 -13.03
C ARG A 109 10.59 -20.97 -13.87
N PRO A 110 10.85 -21.53 -15.06
CA PRO A 110 11.95 -21.09 -15.92
C PRO A 110 11.74 -19.71 -16.54
N ASP A 111 10.49 -19.25 -16.64
CA ASP A 111 10.14 -18.00 -17.29
C ASP A 111 10.22 -16.80 -16.33
N VAL A 112 10.84 -15.72 -16.80
CA VAL A 112 10.91 -14.43 -16.10
C VAL A 112 9.89 -13.47 -16.72
N ASP A 113 9.01 -12.90 -15.91
CA ASP A 113 7.94 -12.01 -16.38
C ASP A 113 8.47 -10.58 -16.63
N GLY A 114 8.36 -10.13 -17.88
CA GLY A 114 8.67 -8.75 -18.30
C GLY A 114 7.43 -7.88 -18.53
N ASP A 115 6.23 -8.48 -18.63
CA ASP A 115 4.98 -7.77 -18.88
C ASP A 115 4.37 -7.23 -17.58
N TYR A 116 4.68 -7.91 -16.47
CA TYR A 116 4.24 -7.56 -15.14
C TYR A 116 5.42 -7.36 -14.18
N GLY A 117 5.13 -6.66 -13.10
CA GLY A 117 6.08 -6.44 -12.02
C GLY A 117 5.38 -5.96 -10.77
N VAL A 118 6.12 -5.28 -9.92
CA VAL A 118 5.59 -4.72 -8.69
C VAL A 118 6.03 -3.27 -8.49
N MET A 119 5.13 -2.50 -7.88
CA MET A 119 5.50 -1.30 -7.15
C MET A 119 5.92 -1.71 -5.74
N ILE A 120 7.15 -1.35 -5.39
CA ILE A 120 7.69 -1.50 -4.05
C ILE A 120 7.65 -0.15 -3.36
N GLU A 121 7.05 -0.13 -2.18
CA GLU A 121 7.02 1.01 -1.28
C GLU A 121 7.66 0.63 0.05
N VAL A 122 8.66 1.38 0.48
CA VAL A 122 9.45 1.14 1.70
C VAL A 122 9.24 2.30 2.66
N TRP A 123 8.86 1.99 3.90
CA TRP A 123 8.84 2.94 5.01
C TRP A 123 10.07 2.78 5.88
N THR A 124 10.59 3.90 6.35
CA THR A 124 11.76 3.99 7.24
C THR A 124 11.43 4.88 8.44
N ALA A 125 11.96 4.55 9.63
CA ALA A 125 11.65 5.22 10.88
C ALA A 125 12.85 5.95 11.51
N GLY A 126 13.56 6.74 10.70
CA GLY A 126 14.57 7.68 11.20
C GLY A 126 13.92 8.87 11.92
N ARG A 127 14.35 9.14 13.17
CA ARG A 127 14.05 10.39 13.86
C ARG A 127 15.07 11.44 13.43
N SER A 128 14.60 12.63 13.07
CA SER A 128 15.43 13.82 12.88
C SER A 128 14.98 14.92 13.84
N ASP A 129 15.91 15.76 14.30
CA ASP A 129 15.56 16.94 15.10
C ASP A 129 14.72 17.93 14.26
N ASP A 130 14.89 17.93 12.94
CA ASP A 130 14.09 18.71 11.99
C ASP A 130 12.62 18.22 11.88
N ASP A 131 12.28 17.05 12.42
CA ASP A 131 10.89 16.56 12.43
C ASP A 131 10.03 17.34 13.43
N CYS A 132 10.67 17.95 14.43
CA CYS A 132 10.02 18.78 15.43
C CYS A 132 10.03 20.24 14.96
N VAL A 133 8.87 20.73 14.49
CA VAL A 133 8.71 22.16 14.19
C VAL A 133 8.68 22.94 15.50
N THR A 134 9.44 24.03 15.58
CA THR A 134 9.35 24.94 16.73
C THR A 134 7.99 25.65 16.67
N PRO A 135 7.12 25.49 17.67
CA PRO A 135 5.82 26.15 17.70
C PRO A 135 5.98 27.65 17.55
N THR A 136 5.15 28.27 16.71
CA THR A 136 5.13 29.74 16.56
C THR A 136 3.89 30.38 17.15
N THR A 137 2.89 29.56 17.52
CA THR A 137 1.64 30.01 18.13
C THR A 137 1.15 29.01 19.17
N ASP A 138 0.35 29.47 20.13
CA ASP A 138 -0.25 28.59 21.16
C ASP A 138 -1.30 27.61 20.59
N ALA A 139 -1.70 27.76 19.32
CA ALA A 139 -2.59 26.80 18.65
C ALA A 139 -1.95 25.40 18.56
N ASP A 140 -0.61 25.34 18.52
CA ASP A 140 0.15 24.08 18.50
C ASP A 140 -0.07 23.24 19.78
N LEU A 141 -0.44 23.87 20.90
CA LEU A 141 -0.75 23.16 22.16
C LEU A 141 -2.03 22.33 22.09
N ALA A 142 -2.90 22.59 21.11
CA ALA A 142 -4.09 21.78 20.84
C ALA A 142 -3.80 20.58 19.92
N SER A 143 -2.62 20.53 19.29
CA SER A 143 -2.24 19.44 18.39
C SER A 143 -1.79 18.19 19.19
N SER A 144 -2.41 17.04 18.93
CA SER A 144 -2.13 15.77 19.63
C SER A 144 -1.20 14.84 18.84
N GLY A 145 -0.53 15.37 17.80
CA GLY A 145 0.34 14.61 16.93
C GLY A 145 1.68 14.24 17.59
N SER A 146 2.16 13.03 17.35
CA SER A 146 3.47 12.57 17.87
C SER A 146 4.69 13.31 17.29
N GLY A 147 4.49 14.19 16.29
CA GLY A 147 5.55 14.84 15.50
C GLY A 147 6.41 13.86 14.67
N LYS A 148 6.13 12.56 14.73
CA LYS A 148 6.95 11.53 14.09
C LYS A 148 6.73 11.52 12.58
N LYS A 149 7.82 11.69 11.84
CA LYS A 149 7.86 11.53 10.38
C LYS A 149 8.55 10.22 10.00
N TYR A 150 8.19 9.71 8.83
CA TYR A 150 8.71 8.49 8.23
C TYR A 150 9.37 8.84 6.90
N GLY A 151 10.43 8.13 6.53
CA GLY A 151 10.93 8.19 5.15
C GLY A 151 10.15 7.20 4.30
N TYR A 152 9.70 7.62 3.13
CA TYR A 152 9.00 6.81 2.15
C TYR A 152 9.81 6.74 0.87
N LEU A 153 9.98 5.54 0.31
CA LEU A 153 10.63 5.29 -0.97
C LEU A 153 9.73 4.41 -1.82
N ALA A 154 9.43 4.81 -3.05
CA ALA A 154 8.62 4.05 -3.98
C ALA A 154 9.34 3.85 -5.31
N ILE A 155 9.39 2.61 -5.80
CA ILE A 155 10.03 2.21 -7.06
C ILE A 155 9.26 1.09 -7.72
N ALA A 156 9.04 1.16 -9.03
CA ALA A 156 8.47 0.06 -9.81
C ALA A 156 9.59 -0.75 -10.45
N ALA A 157 9.47 -2.08 -10.44
CA ALA A 157 10.40 -2.97 -11.10
C ALA A 157 9.73 -4.25 -11.64
N THR A 158 10.28 -4.77 -12.72
CA THR A 158 9.88 -5.99 -13.43
C THR A 158 11.04 -6.98 -13.49
N GLU A 159 10.85 -8.13 -14.13
CA GLU A 159 11.91 -9.12 -14.37
C GLU A 159 12.55 -9.63 -13.08
N TRP A 160 11.71 -9.93 -12.09
CA TRP A 160 12.19 -10.41 -10.80
C TRP A 160 12.69 -11.85 -10.88
N THR A 161 13.88 -12.06 -10.33
CA THR A 161 14.50 -13.38 -10.18
C THR A 161 14.88 -13.61 -8.73
N LEU A 162 14.79 -14.86 -8.29
CA LEU A 162 15.32 -15.30 -7.00
C LEU A 162 16.77 -15.74 -7.20
N ASP A 163 17.67 -15.22 -6.37
CA ASP A 163 19.07 -15.64 -6.32
C ASP A 163 19.20 -17.06 -5.72
N GLY A 164 20.42 -17.62 -5.71
CA GLY A 164 20.66 -18.96 -5.19
C GLY A 164 20.15 -19.16 -3.75
N ILE A 165 19.36 -20.22 -3.52
CA ILE A 165 18.90 -20.59 -2.18
C ILE A 165 20.04 -21.25 -1.43
N THR A 166 20.43 -20.67 -0.29
CA THR A 166 21.45 -21.24 0.60
C THR A 166 20.80 -21.72 1.90
N VAL A 167 20.98 -23.00 2.22
CA VAL A 167 20.56 -23.60 3.50
C VAL A 167 21.80 -23.80 4.36
N SER A 168 21.83 -23.16 5.53
CA SER A 168 22.96 -23.19 6.46
C SER A 168 22.48 -23.28 7.91
N ALA A 169 23.39 -23.32 8.88
CA ALA A 169 23.03 -23.25 10.30
C ALA A 169 22.56 -21.84 10.72
N ASP A 170 22.86 -20.81 9.91
CA ASP A 170 22.44 -19.43 10.12
C ASP A 170 21.06 -19.16 9.51
N VAL A 171 20.43 -18.04 9.90
CA VAL A 171 19.15 -17.60 9.32
C VAL A 171 19.33 -17.34 7.82
N SER A 172 18.74 -18.20 6.99
CA SER A 172 18.73 -18.01 5.54
C SER A 172 17.88 -16.80 5.15
N THR A 173 18.42 -15.95 4.27
CA THR A 173 17.67 -14.89 3.58
C THR A 173 17.39 -15.29 2.15
N LEU A 174 16.31 -14.75 1.57
CA LEU A 174 16.01 -14.88 0.14
C LEU A 174 16.23 -13.53 -0.53
N LYS A 175 17.05 -13.54 -1.57
CA LYS A 175 17.42 -12.34 -2.30
C LYS A 175 16.74 -12.32 -3.67
N PHE A 176 15.95 -11.30 -3.91
CA PHE A 176 15.30 -11.05 -5.19
C PHE A 176 15.98 -9.90 -5.90
N THR A 177 16.17 -10.03 -7.22
CA THR A 177 16.70 -8.96 -8.07
C THR A 177 15.74 -8.67 -9.22
N GLY A 178 15.50 -7.40 -9.50
CA GLY A 178 14.64 -6.94 -10.59
C GLY A 178 15.16 -5.65 -11.23
N ILE A 179 14.54 -5.24 -12.32
CA ILE A 179 14.94 -4.07 -13.12
C ILE A 179 13.88 -2.98 -13.00
N SER A 180 14.29 -1.78 -12.61
CA SER A 180 13.34 -0.68 -12.41
C SER A 180 12.73 -0.18 -13.71
N ILE A 181 11.43 0.12 -13.69
CA ILE A 181 10.69 0.75 -14.78
C ILE A 181 10.25 2.16 -14.39
N ALA A 182 9.98 3.02 -15.38
CA ALA A 182 9.34 4.31 -15.10
C ALA A 182 7.86 4.08 -14.76
N ALA A 183 7.46 4.42 -13.53
CA ALA A 183 6.13 4.14 -12.99
C ALA A 183 5.06 5.17 -13.45
N THR A 184 4.97 5.46 -14.74
CA THR A 184 4.04 6.46 -15.29
C THR A 184 2.58 6.08 -15.06
N GLY A 185 2.28 4.78 -15.16
CA GLY A 185 0.97 4.21 -14.89
C GLY A 185 0.58 4.27 -13.40
N TRP A 186 1.52 4.52 -12.49
CA TRP A 186 1.20 4.58 -11.06
C TRP A 186 0.30 5.78 -10.74
N GLY A 187 0.44 6.88 -11.49
CA GLY A 187 -0.29 8.11 -11.19
C GLY A 187 0.06 8.62 -9.80
N ARG A 188 -0.97 9.02 -9.02
CA ARG A 188 -0.80 9.43 -7.61
C ARG A 188 -0.75 8.25 -6.63
N GLY A 189 -0.79 7.01 -7.12
CA GLY A 189 -0.88 5.78 -6.33
C GLY A 189 -2.30 5.49 -5.81
N PRO A 190 -2.58 4.25 -5.36
CA PRO A 190 -3.89 3.86 -4.84
C PRO A 190 -4.03 4.00 -3.32
N TYR A 191 -3.05 4.60 -2.66
CA TYR A 191 -2.96 4.65 -1.21
C TYR A 191 -2.64 6.06 -0.71
N ASN A 192 -3.06 6.34 0.53
CA ASN A 192 -2.66 7.55 1.23
C ASN A 192 -1.26 7.36 1.82
N VAL A 193 -0.30 8.16 1.35
CA VAL A 193 1.13 8.01 1.67
C VAL A 193 1.80 9.33 2.04
N MET A 194 1.14 10.47 1.81
CA MET A 194 1.65 11.79 2.18
C MET A 194 0.56 12.72 2.71
N GLU A 195 0.98 13.71 3.49
CA GLU A 195 0.08 14.78 3.96
C GLU A 195 -0.28 15.69 2.76
N ILE A 196 -1.55 16.10 2.66
CA ILE A 196 -2.04 16.95 1.54
C ILE A 196 -2.35 18.39 1.94
N ASP A 197 -2.34 18.69 3.23
CA ASP A 197 -2.62 19.98 3.83
C ASP A 197 -1.83 20.18 5.14
N ASP A 198 -1.92 21.37 5.71
CA ASP A 198 -1.23 21.74 6.96
C ASP A 198 -1.84 21.03 8.19
N ASP A 199 -3.07 20.52 8.09
CA ASP A 199 -3.73 19.72 9.11
C ASP A 199 -3.18 18.28 9.17
N GLY A 200 -2.30 17.90 8.24
CA GLY A 200 -1.68 16.59 8.18
C GLY A 200 -2.60 15.50 7.63
N THR A 201 -3.63 15.87 6.86
CA THR A 201 -4.58 14.92 6.27
C THR A 201 -3.84 13.90 5.39
N PRO A 202 -3.95 12.58 5.67
CA PRO A 202 -3.35 11.57 4.82
C PRO A 202 -4.02 11.50 3.44
N GLY A 203 -3.25 11.69 2.39
CA GLY A 203 -3.69 11.60 1.00
C GLY A 203 -2.67 10.93 0.09
N ARG A 204 -3.05 10.82 -1.18
CA ARG A 204 -2.25 10.27 -2.28
C ARG A 204 -1.10 11.21 -2.61
N LEU A 205 -0.18 10.76 -3.47
CA LEU A 205 0.95 11.59 -3.91
C LEU A 205 0.47 12.91 -4.53
N LEU A 206 1.00 14.06 -4.11
CA LEU A 206 0.59 15.38 -4.63
C LEU A 206 0.78 15.50 -6.15
N THR A 207 1.83 14.89 -6.68
CA THR A 207 2.08 14.81 -8.13
C THR A 207 2.13 13.36 -8.58
N PRO A 208 1.71 13.04 -9.83
CA PRO A 208 1.89 11.71 -10.38
C PRO A 208 3.36 11.25 -10.38
N MET A 209 3.59 9.94 -10.26
CA MET A 209 4.91 9.33 -10.48
C MET A 209 5.22 9.15 -11.97
N GLY A 210 6.50 8.90 -12.26
CA GLY A 210 6.98 8.66 -13.63
C GLY A 210 7.05 9.93 -14.50
N GLN A 211 6.77 11.11 -13.94
CA GLN A 211 7.06 12.38 -14.61
C GLN A 211 8.55 12.42 -14.97
N GLU A 212 8.85 12.90 -16.17
CA GLU A 212 10.23 12.91 -16.73
C GLU A 212 10.91 11.52 -16.74
N LYS A 213 10.13 10.43 -16.78
CA LYS A 213 10.62 9.05 -16.70
C LYS A 213 11.37 8.75 -15.41
N SER A 214 11.02 9.40 -14.30
CA SER A 214 11.55 9.08 -12.97
C SER A 214 11.26 7.62 -12.59
N HIS A 215 12.28 6.87 -12.16
CA HIS A 215 12.13 5.46 -11.76
C HIS A 215 11.69 5.27 -10.31
N TYR A 216 12.07 6.19 -9.42
CA TYR A 216 11.69 6.15 -8.01
C TYR A 216 11.36 7.53 -7.48
N ARG A 217 10.67 7.56 -6.34
CA ARG A 217 10.39 8.76 -5.56
C ARG A 217 10.68 8.49 -4.09
N ALA A 218 11.32 9.44 -3.43
CA ALA A 218 11.64 9.33 -2.02
C ALA A 218 11.36 10.67 -1.29
N PHE A 219 10.67 10.64 -0.16
CA PHE A 219 10.32 11.84 0.62
C PHE A 219 10.00 11.51 2.09
N ARG A 220 9.85 12.55 2.92
CA ARG A 220 9.41 12.44 4.32
C ARG A 220 7.91 12.67 4.43
N THR A 221 7.23 11.88 5.26
CA THR A 221 5.77 11.92 5.45
C THR A 221 5.40 11.71 6.91
N GLY A 222 4.38 12.40 7.41
CA GLY A 222 3.76 12.06 8.70
C GLY A 222 2.78 10.90 8.63
N VAL A 223 2.41 10.45 7.42
CA VAL A 223 1.53 9.31 7.24
C VAL A 223 2.23 8.03 7.72
N LYS A 224 1.59 7.34 8.66
CA LYS A 224 2.12 6.11 9.25
C LYS A 224 2.31 5.01 8.18
N PRO A 225 3.30 4.12 8.36
CA PRO A 225 3.40 2.91 7.55
C PRO A 225 2.10 2.09 7.61
N PRO A 226 1.71 1.40 6.53
CA PRO A 226 0.58 0.49 6.56
C PRO A 226 0.84 -0.69 7.51
N GLU A 227 -0.24 -1.24 8.07
CA GLU A 227 -0.14 -2.44 8.90
C GLU A 227 0.26 -3.67 8.06
N VAL A 228 0.93 -4.63 8.70
CA VAL A 228 1.30 -5.89 8.07
C VAL A 228 0.04 -6.64 7.65
N THR A 229 0.07 -7.22 6.45
CA THR A 229 -1.03 -8.04 5.95
C THR A 229 -1.30 -9.20 6.92
N PRO A 230 -2.54 -9.39 7.39
CA PRO A 230 -2.87 -10.52 8.23
C PRO A 230 -2.85 -11.83 7.43
N GLY A 231 -2.25 -12.87 8.00
CA GLY A 231 -2.16 -14.20 7.39
C GLY A 231 -1.04 -14.36 6.35
N ASP A 232 -1.10 -15.45 5.59
CA ASP A 232 0.00 -15.93 4.74
C ASP A 232 -0.14 -15.57 3.25
N GLY A 233 -1.21 -14.84 2.88
CA GLY A 233 -1.56 -14.55 1.49
C GLY A 233 -1.65 -13.06 1.15
N PRO A 234 -1.55 -12.70 -0.15
CA PRO A 234 -1.78 -11.35 -0.63
C PRO A 234 -3.28 -10.95 -0.57
N CYS A 235 -3.52 -9.65 -0.64
CA CYS A 235 -4.81 -9.00 -0.47
C CYS A 235 -5.42 -8.48 -1.79
N GLU A 236 -6.72 -8.21 -1.76
CA GLU A 236 -7.46 -7.64 -2.90
C GLU A 236 -7.12 -6.18 -3.16
N LEU A 237 -6.54 -5.88 -4.32
CA LEU A 237 -6.41 -4.50 -4.80
C LEU A 237 -7.67 -4.08 -5.56
N ALA A 238 -8.48 -3.21 -4.96
CA ALA A 238 -9.82 -2.87 -5.44
C ALA A 238 -9.89 -1.54 -6.20
N ILE A 239 -8.96 -1.28 -7.14
CA ILE A 239 -8.89 0.03 -7.81
C ILE A 239 -10.18 0.36 -8.58
N ALA A 240 -10.65 -0.58 -9.40
CA ALA A 240 -11.76 -0.34 -10.30
C ALA A 240 -13.12 -0.20 -9.59
N SER A 241 -13.26 -0.80 -8.40
CA SER A 241 -14.50 -0.78 -7.64
C SER A 241 -14.60 0.40 -6.67
N ILE A 242 -13.47 0.91 -6.15
CA ILE A 242 -13.48 1.99 -5.14
C ILE A 242 -13.22 3.39 -5.73
N PHE A 243 -12.47 3.50 -6.84
CA PHE A 243 -12.28 4.77 -7.53
C PHE A 243 -13.38 4.97 -8.57
N THR A 244 -14.37 5.80 -8.23
CA THR A 244 -15.57 6.04 -9.03
C THR A 244 -15.47 7.32 -9.85
N LEU A 245 -16.50 7.67 -10.63
CA LEU A 245 -16.55 8.94 -11.37
C LEU A 245 -16.50 10.18 -10.47
N THR A 246 -16.98 10.07 -9.22
CA THR A 246 -16.96 11.15 -8.23
C THR A 246 -15.67 11.16 -7.40
N ALA A 247 -14.88 10.10 -7.44
CA ALA A 247 -13.58 9.99 -6.80
C ALA A 247 -12.57 9.28 -7.74
N PRO A 248 -12.22 9.90 -8.89
CA PRO A 248 -11.51 9.19 -9.94
C PRO A 248 -10.03 9.00 -9.63
N TYR A 249 -9.44 7.92 -10.16
CA TYR A 249 -8.03 7.59 -9.94
C TYR A 249 -7.07 8.51 -10.69
N TYR A 250 -7.29 8.72 -12.00
CA TYR A 250 -6.48 9.58 -12.87
C TYR A 250 -7.15 10.93 -13.19
N GLY A 251 -8.43 11.09 -12.81
CA GLY A 251 -9.34 12.11 -13.30
C GLY A 251 -10.49 11.49 -14.10
N ALA A 252 -11.55 12.26 -14.36
CA ALA A 252 -12.72 11.84 -15.12
C ALA A 252 -13.09 12.87 -16.20
N PRO A 253 -13.90 12.50 -17.21
CA PRO A 253 -14.39 13.43 -18.22
C PRO A 253 -15.01 14.70 -17.60
N GLY A 254 -14.91 15.82 -18.31
CA GLY A 254 -15.37 17.12 -17.79
C GLY A 254 -14.36 17.83 -16.90
N GLY A 255 -13.09 17.39 -16.88
CA GLY A 255 -12.02 18.07 -16.16
C GLY A 255 -12.00 17.78 -14.65
N VAL A 256 -12.69 16.73 -14.21
CA VAL A 256 -12.68 16.30 -12.80
C VAL A 256 -11.27 15.79 -12.47
N PRO A 257 -10.56 16.41 -11.52
CA PRO A 257 -9.21 16.01 -11.16
C PRO A 257 -9.21 14.65 -10.43
N PRO A 258 -8.07 13.94 -10.41
CA PRO A 258 -7.92 12.76 -9.57
C PRO A 258 -8.12 13.12 -8.10
N VAL A 259 -8.86 12.29 -7.37
CA VAL A 259 -9.13 12.51 -5.95
C VAL A 259 -7.83 12.59 -5.13
N ASP A 260 -7.78 13.50 -4.15
CA ASP A 260 -6.61 13.67 -3.28
C ASP A 260 -6.49 12.56 -2.24
N VAL A 261 -7.62 12.14 -1.64
CA VAL A 261 -7.68 11.07 -0.64
C VAL A 261 -8.13 9.78 -1.31
N ALA A 262 -7.31 8.73 -1.24
CA ALA A 262 -7.66 7.40 -1.72
C ALA A 262 -8.78 6.82 -0.85
N PRO A 263 -9.84 6.26 -1.48
CA PRO A 263 -10.79 5.40 -0.77
C PRO A 263 -10.06 4.20 -0.14
N ALA A 264 -10.60 3.70 0.98
CA ALA A 264 -10.02 2.55 1.67
C ALA A 264 -10.06 1.29 0.80
N GLN A 265 -8.96 0.55 0.74
CA GLN A 265 -8.93 -0.79 0.14
C GLN A 265 -9.73 -1.77 1.01
N PRO A 266 -10.32 -2.84 0.45
CA PRO A 266 -10.97 -3.89 1.22
C PRO A 266 -10.08 -4.41 2.34
N ILE A 267 -10.68 -4.63 3.51
CA ILE A 267 -9.98 -5.26 4.64
C ILE A 267 -9.51 -6.65 4.22
N CYS A 268 -8.20 -6.85 4.27
CA CYS A 268 -7.58 -8.11 3.90
C CYS A 268 -7.98 -9.23 4.87
N GLY A 269 -8.48 -10.35 4.34
CA GLY A 269 -8.99 -11.45 5.15
C GLY A 269 -10.19 -11.11 6.05
N GLY A 270 -10.86 -9.98 5.80
CA GLY A 270 -11.87 -9.45 6.72
C GLY A 270 -13.06 -10.39 6.96
N LYS A 271 -13.53 -10.45 8.20
CA LYS A 271 -14.73 -11.20 8.61
C LYS A 271 -15.96 -10.41 8.19
N LYS A 272 -16.73 -10.95 7.25
CA LYS A 272 -17.93 -10.29 6.73
C LYS A 272 -19.17 -10.71 7.51
N TYR A 273 -20.04 -9.75 7.73
CA TYR A 273 -21.31 -9.91 8.41
C TYR A 273 -22.40 -9.16 7.65
N THR A 274 -23.56 -9.78 7.50
CA THR A 274 -24.80 -9.11 7.10
C THR A 274 -25.53 -8.67 8.37
N VAL A 275 -25.89 -7.39 8.43
CA VAL A 275 -26.65 -6.80 9.53
C VAL A 275 -27.99 -6.32 8.98
N ALA A 276 -29.09 -6.95 9.41
CA ALA A 276 -30.44 -6.54 9.04
C ALA A 276 -31.16 -5.99 10.27
N VAL A 277 -31.72 -4.79 10.13
CA VAL A 277 -32.39 -4.07 11.22
C VAL A 277 -33.81 -3.69 10.78
N THR A 278 -34.79 -4.04 11.59
CA THR A 278 -36.22 -3.75 11.37
C THR A 278 -36.82 -2.97 12.54
N GLY A 279 -38.00 -2.40 12.36
CA GLY A 279 -38.69 -1.62 13.39
C GLY A 279 -38.29 -0.14 13.40
N THR A 280 -38.39 0.50 14.57
CA THR A 280 -38.14 1.94 14.76
C THR A 280 -37.22 2.19 15.96
N GLY A 281 -36.68 3.40 16.10
CA GLY A 281 -35.81 3.78 17.21
C GLY A 281 -34.34 3.48 16.93
N ASN A 282 -33.63 2.88 17.90
CA ASN A 282 -32.19 2.65 17.84
C ASN A 282 -31.84 1.17 18.02
N PHE A 283 -30.64 0.79 17.61
CA PHE A 283 -30.02 -0.50 17.84
C PHE A 283 -28.55 -0.31 18.25
N SER A 284 -27.95 -1.33 18.88
CA SER A 284 -26.49 -1.39 19.07
C SER A 284 -25.95 -2.69 18.48
N LEU A 285 -24.67 -2.69 18.15
CA LEU A 285 -23.91 -3.89 17.79
C LEU A 285 -22.85 -4.17 18.85
N LYS A 286 -22.31 -5.38 18.85
CA LYS A 286 -21.19 -5.77 19.70
C LYS A 286 -20.02 -6.28 18.90
N VAL A 287 -18.82 -5.80 19.23
CA VAL A 287 -17.56 -6.43 18.80
C VAL A 287 -16.97 -7.12 20.04
N GLY A 288 -17.09 -8.45 20.09
CA GLY A 288 -16.75 -9.21 21.29
C GLY A 288 -17.74 -8.91 22.43
N THR A 289 -17.27 -8.27 23.50
CA THR A 289 -18.09 -7.92 24.67
C THR A 289 -18.59 -6.48 24.67
N GLU A 290 -18.00 -5.62 23.84
CA GLU A 290 -18.23 -4.17 23.88
C GLU A 290 -19.41 -3.77 22.98
N ASP A 291 -20.40 -3.10 23.55
CA ASP A 291 -21.54 -2.52 22.83
C ASP A 291 -21.17 -1.17 22.20
N THR A 292 -21.56 -0.97 20.94
CA THR A 292 -21.54 0.36 20.33
C THR A 292 -22.51 1.29 21.05
N ALA A 293 -22.29 2.61 20.91
CA ALA A 293 -23.34 3.57 21.17
C ALA A 293 -24.60 3.22 20.35
N ALA A 294 -25.77 3.62 20.85
CA ALA A 294 -27.04 3.37 20.16
C ALA A 294 -27.10 4.14 18.83
N VAL A 295 -27.34 3.43 17.73
CA VAL A 295 -27.42 3.95 16.36
C VAL A 295 -28.87 3.91 15.90
N SER A 296 -29.35 4.95 15.22
CA SER A 296 -30.71 4.96 14.67
C SER A 296 -30.90 3.88 13.61
N VAL A 297 -32.07 3.24 13.56
CA VAL A 297 -32.39 2.26 12.50
C VAL A 297 -32.32 2.85 11.09
N THR A 298 -32.49 4.17 10.95
CA THR A 298 -32.39 4.91 9.68
C THR A 298 -30.99 5.47 9.40
N ALA A 299 -30.01 5.15 10.25
CA ALA A 299 -28.65 5.65 10.11
C ALA A 299 -28.02 5.22 8.78
N LEU A 300 -27.22 6.10 8.19
CA LEU A 300 -26.41 5.76 7.03
C LEU A 300 -25.20 4.90 7.45
N PRO A 301 -24.61 4.10 6.54
CA PRO A 301 -23.43 3.27 6.82
C PRO A 301 -22.30 4.00 7.56
N ALA A 302 -22.04 5.28 7.23
CA ALA A 302 -21.00 6.08 7.87
C ALA A 302 -21.22 6.31 9.38
N ALA A 303 -22.48 6.44 9.82
CA ALA A 303 -22.81 6.59 11.23
C ALA A 303 -22.63 5.27 11.99
N LEU A 304 -22.98 4.14 11.36
CA LEU A 304 -22.72 2.82 11.93
C LEU A 304 -21.22 2.52 12.02
N LEU A 305 -20.45 2.86 10.97
CA LEU A 305 -18.99 2.77 10.97
C LEU A 305 -18.41 3.54 12.17
N SER A 306 -18.79 4.82 12.31
CA SER A 306 -18.30 5.69 13.39
C SER A 306 -18.63 5.12 14.78
N ALA A 307 -19.80 4.50 14.94
CA ALA A 307 -20.20 3.89 16.21
C ALA A 307 -19.39 2.64 16.57
N ILE A 308 -18.97 1.85 15.58
CA ILE A 308 -18.12 0.66 15.80
C ILE A 308 -16.66 1.10 16.04
N GLU A 309 -16.14 2.06 15.27
CA GLU A 309 -14.77 2.57 15.46
C GLU A 309 -14.58 3.39 16.74
N ALA A 310 -15.67 3.82 17.40
CA ALA A 310 -15.62 4.45 18.72
C ALA A 310 -15.38 3.45 19.87
N LEU A 311 -15.40 2.14 19.60
CA LEU A 311 -15.15 1.12 20.62
C LEU A 311 -13.68 1.13 21.05
N PRO A 312 -13.35 0.98 22.35
CA PRO A 312 -11.97 1.07 22.85
C PRO A 312 -10.98 0.07 22.23
N GLY A 313 -11.46 -1.06 21.72
CA GLY A 313 -10.66 -2.12 21.09
C GLY A 313 -10.64 -2.10 19.57
N VAL A 314 -11.24 -1.08 18.93
CA VAL A 314 -11.34 -0.98 17.46
C VAL A 314 -10.59 0.27 17.01
N ALA A 315 -9.53 0.09 16.23
CA ALA A 315 -8.81 1.20 15.63
C ALA A 315 -9.47 1.64 14.31
N VAL A 316 -9.33 2.92 13.97
CA VAL A 316 -9.77 3.48 12.69
C VAL A 316 -9.17 2.68 11.53
N GLY A 317 -10.02 2.27 10.59
CA GLY A 317 -9.64 1.47 9.42
C GLY A 317 -9.76 -0.05 9.62
N GLN A 318 -10.10 -0.53 10.82
CA GLN A 318 -10.37 -1.95 11.08
C GLN A 318 -11.82 -2.36 10.78
N VAL A 319 -12.66 -1.43 10.35
CA VAL A 319 -14.08 -1.67 10.06
C VAL A 319 -14.43 -1.06 8.71
N GLN A 320 -15.22 -1.78 7.93
CA GLN A 320 -15.85 -1.27 6.73
C GLN A 320 -17.34 -1.55 6.77
N VAL A 321 -18.15 -0.53 6.51
CA VAL A 321 -19.61 -0.66 6.46
C VAL A 321 -20.11 -0.19 5.10
N SER A 322 -20.86 -1.04 4.42
CA SER A 322 -21.54 -0.73 3.17
C SER A 322 -23.02 -1.15 3.23
N GLY A 323 -23.77 -0.89 2.16
CA GLY A 323 -25.20 -1.18 2.08
C GLY A 323 -26.06 0.07 2.28
N SER A 324 -27.23 -0.10 2.89
CA SER A 324 -28.25 0.93 3.06
C SER A 324 -28.81 0.91 4.47
N ALA A 325 -29.52 1.97 4.87
CA ALA A 325 -30.16 2.02 6.18
C ALA A 325 -31.04 0.79 6.41
N GLY A 326 -30.81 0.09 7.53
CA GLY A 326 -31.49 -1.15 7.89
C GLY A 326 -30.95 -2.43 7.23
N ASN A 327 -30.05 -2.35 6.25
CA ASN A 327 -29.41 -3.50 5.61
C ASN A 327 -27.95 -3.19 5.30
N TYR A 328 -27.06 -3.61 6.19
CA TYR A 328 -25.63 -3.31 6.12
C TYR A 328 -24.79 -4.56 5.85
N THR A 329 -23.68 -4.37 5.17
CA THR A 329 -22.58 -5.34 5.15
C THR A 329 -21.44 -4.74 5.98
N VAL A 330 -21.09 -5.40 7.08
CA VAL A 330 -19.99 -5.00 7.97
C VAL A 330 -18.85 -5.97 7.76
N THR A 331 -17.67 -5.45 7.44
CA THR A 331 -16.43 -6.22 7.38
C THR A 331 -15.55 -5.77 8.55
N LEU A 332 -15.15 -6.72 9.39
CA LEU A 332 -14.20 -6.48 10.49
C LEU A 332 -12.82 -7.01 10.12
N ASP A 333 -11.78 -6.33 10.59
CA ASP A 333 -10.41 -6.83 10.57
C ASP A 333 -10.32 -8.23 11.21
N PRO A 334 -9.54 -9.17 10.63
CA PRO A 334 -9.43 -10.53 11.16
C PRO A 334 -8.98 -10.60 12.62
N SER A 335 -8.23 -9.61 13.11
CA SER A 335 -7.78 -9.52 14.50
C SER A 335 -8.90 -9.21 15.49
N LEU A 336 -10.01 -8.61 15.01
CA LEU A 336 -11.12 -8.25 15.87
C LEU A 336 -11.97 -9.47 16.26
N PRO A 337 -12.58 -9.47 17.47
CA PRO A 337 -13.61 -10.42 17.85
C PRO A 337 -14.82 -10.40 16.90
N ALA A 338 -15.67 -11.41 16.99
CA ALA A 338 -16.85 -11.52 16.13
C ALA A 338 -17.85 -10.38 16.38
N LEU A 339 -18.54 -9.97 15.31
CA LEU A 339 -19.67 -9.05 15.37
C LEU A 339 -20.94 -9.79 15.80
N THR A 340 -21.67 -9.25 16.76
CA THR A 340 -22.98 -9.77 17.20
C THR A 340 -23.98 -8.63 17.45
N ALA A 341 -25.25 -8.97 17.62
CA ALA A 341 -26.27 -7.98 18.01
C ALA A 341 -26.01 -7.46 19.43
N GLY A 342 -26.19 -6.16 19.63
CA GLY A 342 -25.96 -5.50 20.91
C GLY A 342 -27.16 -5.53 21.86
N ALA A 343 -27.00 -4.87 23.01
CA ALA A 343 -28.03 -4.81 24.05
C ALA A 343 -29.22 -3.91 23.68
N THR A 344 -29.03 -2.91 22.81
CA THR A 344 -30.10 -2.02 22.37
C THR A 344 -30.86 -2.64 21.21
N VAL A 345 -32.16 -2.86 21.37
CA VAL A 345 -33.04 -3.48 20.38
C VAL A 345 -34.04 -2.45 19.83
N PRO A 346 -34.29 -2.43 18.50
CA PRO A 346 -35.33 -1.59 17.92
C PRO A 346 -36.73 -1.82 18.52
N THR A 347 -37.52 -0.76 18.58
CA THR A 347 -38.94 -0.85 18.97
C THR A 347 -39.74 -1.47 17.83
N GLY A 348 -40.44 -2.57 18.13
CA GLY A 348 -41.28 -3.27 17.16
C GLY A 348 -40.49 -3.99 16.05
N GLY A 349 -39.22 -4.31 16.29
CA GLY A 349 -38.36 -5.00 15.32
C GLY A 349 -37.15 -5.66 15.97
N THR A 350 -36.16 -6.03 15.15
CA THR A 350 -34.96 -6.76 15.56
C THR A 350 -33.72 -6.24 14.83
N ALA A 351 -32.55 -6.45 15.43
CA ALA A 351 -31.26 -6.34 14.76
C ALA A 351 -30.64 -7.74 14.69
N THR A 352 -30.45 -8.28 13.50
CA THR A 352 -29.84 -9.59 13.27
C THR A 352 -28.47 -9.43 12.64
N VAL A 353 -27.52 -10.23 13.11
CA VAL A 353 -26.14 -10.26 12.59
C VAL A 353 -25.83 -11.69 12.17
N THR A 354 -25.49 -11.87 10.90
CA THR A 354 -25.20 -13.18 10.31
C THR A 354 -23.83 -13.14 9.64
N PRO A 355 -22.90 -14.05 9.96
CA PRO A 355 -21.65 -14.19 9.21
C PRO A 355 -21.94 -14.44 7.72
N ALA A 356 -21.22 -13.74 6.84
CA ALA A 356 -21.37 -13.81 5.39
C ALA A 356 -20.19 -14.52 4.73
#